data_AF-A0A1X7SIR6-F1
#
_entry.id   AF-A0A1X7SIR6-F1
#
_cell.length_a   1.000
_cell.length_b   1.000
_cell.length_c   1.000
_cell.angle_alpha   90.00
_cell.angle_beta   90.00
_cell.angle_gamma   90.00
#
_symmetry.space_group_name_H-M   'P 1'
#
loop_
_entity.id
_entity.type
_entity.pdbx_description
1 polymer ?
#
loop_
_entity_poly.entity_id
_entity_poly.type
_entity_poly.pdbx_seq_one_letter_code
_entity_poly.pdbx_strand_id
1 'polypeptide(L)'
;MRLLFKDLRCFDHNLDLAINKGLVDNRIDRAIRLCRKVVAAFSYSWKCKRSLREMQEKNNIPCKKLIADVSTRWSSTANMINRILKQKEVIRIVLGQDRTTSHLLPSWQDLEVLQCVATVITPFQTF
;
A
#
# COMPACT_ATOMS: atom_id res chain seq x y z
N MET A 1 30.03 -2.03 -10.26
CA MET A 1 30.10 -1.63 -11.68
C MET A 1 28.91 -0.70 -11.96
N ARG A 2 29.12 0.62 -11.85
CA ARG A 2 28.11 1.65 -12.17
C ARG A 2 28.09 1.81 -13.68
N LEU A 3 27.09 1.24 -14.34
CA LEU A 3 26.85 1.50 -15.76
C LEU A 3 26.03 2.78 -15.93
N LEU A 4 26.30 3.44 -17.05
CA LEU A 4 25.84 4.76 -17.45
C LEU A 4 24.30 4.86 -17.55
N PHE A 5 23.66 5.57 -16.62
CA PHE A 5 22.23 5.91 -16.67
C PHE A 5 22.00 7.42 -16.59
N LYS A 6 22.73 8.20 -17.40
CA LYS A 6 22.56 9.66 -17.41
C LYS A 6 21.32 10.08 -18.21
N ASP A 7 20.88 9.26 -19.18
CA ASP A 7 19.75 9.50 -20.11
C ASP A 7 18.41 8.80 -19.78
N LEU A 8 18.37 7.81 -18.88
CA LEU A 8 17.09 7.21 -18.47
C LEU A 8 16.31 8.05 -17.46
N ARG A 9 16.94 9.05 -16.83
CA ARG A 9 16.27 9.91 -15.85
C ARG A 9 15.04 10.62 -16.42
N CYS A 10 15.05 10.95 -17.70
CA CYS A 10 13.88 11.52 -18.37
C CYS A 10 12.79 10.47 -18.63
N PHE A 11 13.14 9.23 -18.95
CA PHE A 11 12.17 8.15 -19.15
C PHE A 11 11.50 7.77 -17.83
N ASP A 12 12.28 7.53 -16.77
CA ASP A 12 11.76 7.22 -15.45
C ASP A 12 10.90 8.35 -14.91
N HIS A 13 11.34 9.61 -15.09
CA HIS A 13 10.56 10.77 -14.67
C HIS A 13 9.26 10.93 -15.47
N ASN A 14 9.28 10.70 -16.79
CA ASN A 14 8.08 10.75 -17.61
C ASN A 14 7.11 9.61 -17.29
N LEU A 15 7.64 8.41 -17.00
CA LEU A 15 6.85 7.27 -16.54
C LEU A 15 6.25 7.55 -15.16
N ASP A 16 7.03 8.11 -14.23
CA ASP A 16 6.55 8.58 -12.93
C ASP A 16 5.38 9.55 -13.12
N LEU A 17 5.52 10.54 -14.00
CA LEU A 17 4.46 11.52 -14.29
C LEU A 17 3.22 10.87 -14.90
N ALA A 18 3.39 9.97 -15.87
CA ALA A 18 2.29 9.30 -16.54
C ALA A 18 1.49 8.38 -15.58
N ILE A 19 2.18 7.56 -14.79
CA ILE A 19 1.55 6.69 -13.79
C ILE A 19 0.87 7.53 -12.72
N ASN A 20 1.55 8.54 -12.18
CA ASN A 20 0.96 9.41 -11.16
C ASN A 20 -0.30 10.12 -11.68
N LYS A 21 -0.34 10.56 -12.95
CA LYS A 21 -1.57 11.10 -13.56
C LYS A 21 -2.70 10.08 -13.61
N GLY A 22 -2.42 8.82 -13.95
CA GLY A 22 -3.42 7.74 -13.94
C GLY A 22 -3.95 7.42 -12.54
N LEU A 23 -3.12 7.59 -11.50
CA LEU A 23 -3.51 7.38 -10.10
C LEU A 23 -4.43 8.47 -9.53
N VAL A 24 -4.68 9.57 -10.26
CA VAL A 24 -5.57 10.67 -9.84
C VAL A 24 -7.05 10.36 -10.08
N ASP A 25 -7.39 9.26 -10.77
CA ASP A 25 -8.79 8.82 -10.88
C ASP A 25 -9.46 8.74 -9.50
N ASN A 26 -10.68 9.28 -9.38
CA ASN A 26 -11.37 9.45 -8.10
C ASN A 26 -11.51 8.13 -7.32
N ARG A 27 -11.74 7.00 -8.00
CA ARG A 27 -11.91 5.69 -7.36
C ARG A 27 -10.55 5.17 -6.86
N ILE A 28 -9.50 5.36 -7.65
CA ILE A 28 -8.13 4.96 -7.30
C ILE A 28 -7.58 5.82 -6.15
N ASP A 29 -7.68 7.15 -6.26
CA ASP A 29 -7.21 8.09 -5.23
C ASP A 29 -7.91 7.84 -3.89
N ARG A 30 -9.23 7.59 -3.89
CA ARG A 30 -9.97 7.21 -2.68
C ARG A 30 -9.40 5.94 -2.04
N ALA A 31 -9.17 4.89 -2.82
CA ALA A 31 -8.63 3.62 -2.31
C ALA A 31 -7.21 3.78 -1.76
N ILE A 32 -6.36 4.58 -2.42
CA ILE A 32 -5.01 4.89 -1.96
C ILE A 32 -5.04 5.69 -0.65
N ARG A 33 -5.92 6.70 -0.54
CA ARG A 33 -6.09 7.46 0.70
C ARG A 33 -6.54 6.57 1.86
N LEU A 34 -7.42 5.59 1.58
CA LEU A 34 -7.82 4.61 2.59
C LEU A 34 -6.61 3.79 3.06
N CYS A 35 -5.78 3.30 2.14
CA CYS A 35 -4.52 2.62 2.47
C CYS A 35 -3.62 3.47 3.38
N ARG A 36 -3.45 4.77 3.07
CA ARG A 36 -2.66 5.69 3.91
C ARG A 36 -3.24 5.80 5.33
N LYS A 37 -4.57 5.90 5.47
CA LYS A 37 -5.24 5.94 6.78
C LYS A 37 -5.05 4.63 7.56
N VAL A 38 -5.15 3.48 6.89
CA VAL A 38 -4.84 2.17 7.49
C VAL A 38 -3.41 2.16 8.00
N VAL A 39 -2.42 2.52 7.18
CA VAL A 39 -1.01 2.57 7.62
C VAL A 39 -0.82 3.51 8.80
N ALA A 40 -1.48 4.68 8.80
CA ALA A 40 -1.44 5.63 9.90
C ALA A 40 -2.00 5.05 11.20
N ALA A 41 -3.15 4.37 11.16
CA ALA A 41 -3.74 3.73 12.34
C ALA A 41 -2.78 2.74 13.01
N PHE A 42 -2.08 1.92 12.21
CA PHE A 42 -1.05 1.02 12.72
C PHE A 42 0.25 1.74 13.10
N SER A 43 0.59 2.87 12.48
CA SER A 43 1.83 3.59 12.74
C SER A 43 1.79 4.42 14.02
N TYR A 44 0.63 4.95 14.40
CA TYR A 44 0.49 5.83 15.57
C TYR A 44 0.01 5.10 16.83
N SER A 45 -0.59 3.90 16.72
CA SER A 45 -1.07 3.14 17.88
C SER A 45 -0.16 1.97 18.22
N TRP A 46 0.47 2.01 19.41
CA TRP A 46 1.26 0.88 19.92
C TRP A 46 0.42 -0.39 20.05
N LYS A 47 -0.83 -0.25 20.50
CA LYS A 47 -1.80 -1.35 20.60
C LYS A 47 -2.02 -2.01 19.23
N CYS A 48 -2.30 -1.22 18.19
CA CYS A 48 -2.49 -1.77 16.84
C CYS A 48 -1.23 -2.45 16.30
N LYS A 49 -0.02 -1.91 16.55
CA LYS A 49 1.24 -2.56 16.14
C LYS A 49 1.43 -3.92 16.81
N ARG A 50 1.13 -4.00 18.10
CA ARG A 50 1.24 -5.24 18.87
C ARG A 50 0.24 -6.27 18.37
N SER A 51 -1.03 -5.89 18.26
CA SER A 51 -2.07 -6.79 17.73
C SER A 51 -1.81 -7.24 16.30
N LEU A 52 -1.25 -6.37 15.44
CA LEU A 52 -0.82 -6.76 14.09
C LEU A 52 0.20 -7.91 14.14
N ARG A 53 1.25 -7.78 14.95
CA ARG A 53 2.28 -8.80 15.08
C ARG A 53 1.70 -10.11 15.63
N GLU A 54 0.94 -10.03 16.72
CA GLU A 54 0.33 -11.21 17.34
C GLU A 54 -0.56 -11.96 16.34
N MET A 55 -1.34 -11.24 15.53
CA MET A 55 -2.18 -11.86 14.51
C MET A 55 -1.38 -12.39 13.31
N GLN A 56 -0.26 -11.76 12.94
CA GLN A 56 0.65 -12.29 11.93
C GLN A 56 1.25 -13.64 12.36
N GLU A 57 1.70 -13.72 13.61
CA GLU A 57 2.24 -14.94 14.22
C GLU A 57 1.17 -16.04 14.27
N LYS A 58 -0.03 -15.73 14.76
CA LYS A 58 -1.16 -16.69 14.84
C LYS A 58 -1.63 -17.21 13.47
N ASN A 59 -1.56 -16.38 12.43
CA ASN A 59 -1.95 -16.76 11.07
C ASN A 59 -0.79 -17.35 10.26
N ASN A 60 0.39 -17.55 10.86
CA ASN A 60 1.59 -18.08 10.22
C ASN A 60 2.00 -17.31 8.95
N ILE A 61 1.82 -15.99 8.94
CA ILE A 61 2.28 -15.12 7.84
C ILE A 61 3.51 -14.30 8.27
N PRO A 62 4.36 -13.86 7.32
CA PRO A 62 5.53 -13.07 7.67
C PRO A 62 5.16 -11.82 8.48
N CYS A 63 5.75 -11.69 9.67
CA CYS A 63 5.57 -10.56 10.57
C CYS A 63 6.22 -9.30 10.00
N LYS A 64 5.48 -8.56 9.19
CA LYS A 64 5.98 -7.35 8.55
C LYS A 64 5.15 -6.14 8.95
N LYS A 65 5.84 -5.05 9.27
CA LYS A 65 5.20 -3.74 9.47
C LYS A 65 4.51 -3.30 8.18
N LEU A 66 3.43 -2.53 8.32
CA LEU A 66 2.89 -1.77 7.21
C LEU A 66 3.86 -0.64 6.85
N ILE A 67 3.87 -0.25 5.57
CA ILE A 67 4.77 0.77 5.04
C ILE A 67 3.96 1.91 4.46
N ALA A 68 4.37 3.14 4.73
CA ALA A 68 3.76 4.33 4.13
C ALA A 68 4.33 4.56 2.74
N ASP A 69 3.54 5.15 1.86
CA ASP A 69 4.02 5.64 0.57
C ASP A 69 4.62 7.04 0.69
N VAL A 70 5.32 7.43 -0.36
CA VAL A 70 5.74 8.79 -0.67
C VAL A 70 4.89 9.22 -1.86
N SER A 71 3.97 10.16 -1.64
CA SER A 71 2.90 10.50 -2.59
C SER A 71 3.39 10.89 -3.99
N THR A 72 4.63 11.36 -4.12
CA THR A 72 5.24 11.75 -5.40
C THR A 72 5.86 10.60 -6.17
N ARG A 73 5.95 9.39 -5.59
CA ARG A 73 6.61 8.22 -6.19
C ARG A 73 5.67 7.02 -6.21
N TRP A 74 5.14 6.70 -7.40
CA TRP A 74 4.22 5.57 -7.59
C TRP A 74 4.80 4.24 -7.11
N SER A 75 6.11 4.04 -7.18
CA SER A 75 6.77 2.81 -6.73
C SER A 75 6.57 2.57 -5.23
N SER A 76 6.56 3.63 -4.43
CA SER A 76 6.28 3.56 -2.99
C SER A 76 4.79 3.30 -2.71
N THR A 77 3.89 3.88 -3.52
CA THR A 77 2.44 3.61 -3.48
C THR A 77 2.16 2.14 -3.77
N ALA A 78 2.76 1.58 -4.83
CA ALA A 78 2.63 0.18 -5.19
C ALA A 78 3.17 -0.74 -4.08
N ASN A 79 4.31 -0.40 -3.46
CA ASN A 79 4.85 -1.15 -2.33
C ASN A 79 3.89 -1.16 -1.13
N MET A 80 3.30 -0.01 -0.78
CA MET A 80 2.29 0.10 0.28
C MET A 80 1.06 -0.76 -0.03
N ILE A 81 0.49 -0.64 -1.24
CA ILE A 81 -0.68 -1.43 -1.67
C ILE A 81 -0.37 -2.92 -1.59
N ASN A 82 0.75 -3.37 -2.18
CA ASN A 82 1.18 -4.76 -2.14
C ASN A 82 1.38 -5.28 -0.71
N ARG A 83 1.89 -4.44 0.21
CA ARG A 83 2.01 -4.81 1.63
C ARG A 83 0.65 -5.00 2.29
N ILE A 84 -0.30 -4.10 2.04
CA ILE A 84 -1.66 -4.17 2.59
C ILE A 84 -2.37 -5.41 2.06
N LEU A 85 -2.35 -5.65 0.75
CA LEU A 85 -3.00 -6.81 0.14
C LEU A 85 -2.46 -8.14 0.70
N LYS A 86 -1.14 -8.25 0.90
CA LYS A 86 -0.51 -9.44 1.51
C LYS A 86 -0.85 -9.64 2.99
N GLN A 87 -1.30 -8.60 3.67
CA GLN A 87 -1.59 -8.59 5.11
C GLN A 87 -3.09 -8.42 5.39
N LYS A 88 -3.94 -8.46 4.34
CA LYS A 88 -5.35 -8.01 4.39
C LYS A 88 -6.19 -8.73 5.45
N GLU A 89 -6.01 -10.04 5.61
CA GLU A 89 -6.79 -10.83 6.58
C GLU A 89 -6.45 -10.43 8.02
N VAL A 90 -5.17 -10.27 8.32
CA VAL A 90 -4.71 -9.84 9.64
C VAL A 90 -5.09 -8.38 9.93
N ILE A 91 -4.98 -7.50 8.93
CA ILE A 91 -5.46 -6.11 9.04
C ILE A 91 -6.96 -6.10 9.35
N ARG A 92 -7.75 -6.93 8.68
CA ARG A 92 -9.21 -7.03 8.88
C ARG A 92 -9.56 -7.46 10.30
N ILE A 93 -8.85 -8.47 10.83
CA ILE A 93 -9.06 -8.94 12.21
C ILE A 93 -8.77 -7.81 13.20
N VAL A 94 -7.61 -7.14 13.08
CA VAL A 94 -7.20 -6.12 14.05
C VAL A 94 -8.10 -4.88 14.01
N LEU A 95 -8.39 -4.35 12.81
CA LEU A 95 -9.26 -3.17 12.68
C LEU A 95 -10.71 -3.50 13.05
N GLY A 96 -11.18 -4.72 12.77
CA GLY A 96 -12.54 -5.17 13.10
C GLY A 96 -12.79 -5.31 14.61
N GLN A 97 -11.74 -5.49 15.41
CA GLN A 97 -11.84 -5.61 16.87
C GLN A 97 -11.98 -4.25 17.59
N ASP A 98 -11.66 -3.13 16.92
CA ASP A 98 -11.71 -1.80 17.50
C ASP A 98 -12.71 -0.91 16.77
N ARG A 99 -13.81 -0.53 17.45
CA ARG A 99 -14.87 0.32 16.89
C ARG A 99 -14.31 1.64 16.33
N THR A 100 -13.26 2.19 16.93
CA THR A 100 -12.66 3.46 16.49
C THR A 100 -11.91 3.33 15.15
N THR A 101 -11.47 2.13 14.77
CA THR A 101 -10.72 1.89 13.54
C THR A 101 -11.44 0.99 12.53
N SER A 102 -12.57 0.38 12.92
CA SER A 102 -13.40 -0.47 12.07
C SER A 102 -13.86 0.19 10.77
N HIS A 103 -14.06 1.51 10.78
CA HIS A 103 -14.42 2.30 9.59
C HIS A 103 -13.30 2.39 8.54
N LEU A 104 -12.07 1.97 8.88
CA LEU A 104 -10.93 1.91 7.97
C LEU A 104 -10.82 0.57 7.23
N LEU A 105 -11.72 -0.38 7.49
CA LEU A 105 -11.75 -1.66 6.78
C LEU A 105 -12.00 -1.43 5.28
N PRO A 106 -11.08 -1.85 4.40
CA PRO A 106 -11.32 -1.78 2.96
C PRO A 106 -12.53 -2.63 2.58
N SER A 107 -13.45 -2.04 1.81
CA SER A 107 -14.55 -2.79 1.20
C SER A 107 -14.02 -3.72 0.12
N TRP A 108 -14.85 -4.66 -0.33
CA TRP A 108 -14.48 -5.53 -1.45
C TRP A 108 -14.16 -4.73 -2.74
N GLN A 109 -14.89 -3.64 -2.99
CA GLN A 109 -14.63 -2.73 -4.11
C GLN A 109 -13.30 -2.00 -3.98
N ASP A 110 -12.90 -1.60 -2.76
CA ASP A 110 -11.57 -1.02 -2.52
C ASP A 110 -10.48 -2.05 -2.79
N LEU A 111 -10.64 -3.28 -2.30
CA LEU A 111 -9.69 -4.37 -2.51
C LEU A 111 -9.53 -4.74 -3.99
N GLU A 112 -10.62 -4.76 -4.75
CA GLU A 112 -10.63 -4.99 -6.19
C GLU A 112 -9.80 -3.92 -6.92
N VAL A 113 -10.07 -2.64 -6.63
CA VAL A 113 -9.33 -1.51 -7.21
C VAL A 113 -7.84 -1.60 -6.87
N LEU A 114 -7.52 -1.84 -5.59
CA LEU A 114 -6.15 -1.98 -5.13
C LEU A 114 -5.42 -3.14 -5.82
N GLN A 115 -6.12 -4.25 -6.05
CA GLN A 115 -5.56 -5.39 -6.78
C GLN A 115 -5.30 -5.05 -8.25
N CYS A 116 -6.23 -4.38 -8.93
CA CYS A 116 -6.03 -3.93 -10.31
C CYS A 116 -4.84 -2.98 -10.42
N VAL A 117 -4.77 -1.98 -9.54
CA VAL A 117 -3.66 -1.01 -9.48
C VAL A 117 -2.33 -1.72 -9.24
N ALA A 118 -2.28 -2.64 -8.27
CA ALA A 118 -1.07 -3.42 -7.99
C ALA A 118 -0.63 -4.25 -9.20
N THR A 119 -1.56 -4.91 -9.88
CA THR A 119 -1.28 -5.74 -11.06
C THR A 119 -0.72 -4.91 -12.23
N VAL A 120 -1.29 -3.73 -12.49
CA VAL A 120 -0.83 -2.85 -13.58
C VAL A 120 0.53 -2.24 -13.24
N ILE A 121 0.77 -1.88 -11.98
CA ILE A 121 1.92 -1.06 -11.61
C ILE A 121 3.15 -1.90 -11.24
N THR A 122 2.98 -3.10 -10.68
CA THR A 122 4.09 -3.95 -10.23
C THR A 122 5.13 -4.27 -11.32
N PRO A 123 4.75 -4.58 -12.59
CA PRO A 123 5.73 -4.86 -13.66
C PRO A 123 6.73 -3.74 -13.91
N PHE A 124 6.30 -2.49 -13.72
CA PHE A 124 7.16 -1.32 -13.91
C PHE A 124 8.19 -1.14 -12.79
N GLN A 125 8.05 -1.81 -11.64
CA GLN A 125 8.96 -1.66 -10.49
C GLN A 125 10.34 -2.28 -10.71
N THR A 126 10.48 -3.10 -11.75
CA THR A 126 11.65 -3.95 -12.01
C THR A 126 12.67 -3.35 -12.97
N PHE A 127 12.46 -2.11 -13.44
CA PHE A 127 13.38 -1.39 -14.31
C PHE A 127 14.27 -0.42 -13.54
#